data_AF-A0A656HHP4-F1
#
_entry.id   AF-A0A656HHP4-F1
#
_cell.length_a   1.000
_cell.length_b   1.000
_cell.length_c   1.000
_cell.angle_alpha   90.00
_cell.angle_beta   90.00
_cell.angle_gamma   90.00
#
_symmetry.space_group_name_H-M   'P 1'
#
loop_
_entity.id
_entity.type
_entity.pdbx_description
1 polymer ?
#
loop_
_entity_poly.entity_id
_entity_poly.type
_entity_poly.pdbx_seq_one_letter_code
_entity_poly.pdbx_strand_id
1 'polypeptide(L)'
;MQTGEKLLLSIIELGGYPDFTPLYQRLGYTVERQTSMRKVLQFLKKNTPAVIVAEFNYQSDFRDRTSSLESMMAVVQRLPDVRVIVFYDKEQAHQLARLEARFLLAAKLAFPVTEAMVEETLVKLR
;
A
#
# COMPACT_ATOMS: atom_id res chain seq x y z
N MET A 1 21.04 18.26 -5.55
CA MET A 1 20.86 16.93 -6.19
C MET A 1 19.40 16.84 -6.57
N GLN A 2 19.08 16.69 -7.86
CA GLN A 2 17.69 16.53 -8.30
C GLN A 2 17.24 15.14 -7.84
N THR A 3 16.58 15.05 -6.69
CA THR A 3 15.76 13.88 -6.36
C THR A 3 14.62 13.89 -7.37
N GLY A 4 14.76 13.12 -8.45
CA GLY A 4 13.64 12.86 -9.36
C GLY A 4 12.44 12.41 -8.52
N GLU A 5 11.26 12.94 -8.85
CA GLU A 5 10.03 12.66 -8.10
C GLU A 5 9.86 11.15 -7.93
N LYS A 6 9.71 10.71 -6.68
CA LYS A 6 9.52 9.28 -6.39
C LYS A 6 8.09 8.91 -6.75
N LEU A 7 7.91 7.80 -7.46
CA LEU A 7 6.58 7.29 -7.78
C LEU A 7 5.95 6.65 -6.53
N LEU A 8 4.72 7.06 -6.20
CA LEU A 8 3.87 6.43 -5.19
C LEU A 8 2.65 5.81 -5.88
N LEU A 9 2.42 4.52 -5.63
CA LEU A 9 1.23 3.81 -6.09
C LEU A 9 0.20 3.74 -4.96
N SER A 10 -0.95 4.39 -5.13
CA SER A 10 -2.09 4.32 -4.21
C SER A 10 -3.13 3.33 -4.74
N ILE A 11 -3.45 2.32 -3.94
CA ILE A 11 -4.39 1.25 -4.27
C ILE A 11 -5.64 1.43 -3.41
N ILE A 12 -6.77 1.65 -4.05
CA ILE A 12 -8.05 1.95 -3.40
C ILE A 12 -9.11 0.97 -3.95
N GLU A 13 -9.42 -0.09 -3.20
CA GLU A 13 -10.37 -1.12 -3.67
C GLU A 13 -11.78 -0.85 -3.14
N LEU A 14 -11.92 -0.54 -1.85
CA LEU A 14 -13.20 -0.23 -1.20
C LEU A 14 -13.32 1.25 -0.84
N GLY A 15 -12.20 1.93 -0.59
CA GLY A 15 -12.19 3.31 -0.11
C GLY A 15 -12.60 3.42 1.37
N GLY A 16 -13.22 4.54 1.75
CA GLY A 16 -13.67 4.79 3.13
C GLY A 16 -12.73 5.65 3.98
N TYR A 17 -11.74 6.29 3.36
CA TYR A 17 -10.87 7.30 3.98
C TYR A 17 -10.68 8.52 3.05
N PRO A 18 -10.20 9.66 3.58
CA PRO A 18 -9.98 10.86 2.79
C PRO A 18 -9.02 10.62 1.62
N ASP A 19 -9.15 11.44 0.58
CA ASP A 19 -8.17 11.44 -0.50
C ASP A 19 -6.83 12.04 -0.04
N PHE A 20 -5.83 11.19 0.17
CA PHE A 20 -4.48 11.61 0.55
C PHE A 20 -3.57 11.99 -0.64
N THR A 21 -4.08 12.03 -1.88
CA THR A 21 -3.30 12.46 -3.06
C THR A 21 -2.66 13.84 -2.89
N PRO A 22 -3.36 14.87 -2.35
CA PRO A 22 -2.74 16.17 -2.10
C PRO A 22 -1.56 16.08 -1.12
N LEU A 23 -1.68 15.26 -0.06
CA LEU A 23 -0.59 15.03 0.89
C LEU A 23 0.62 14.40 0.18
N TYR A 24 0.42 13.33 -0.58
CA TYR A 24 1.51 12.66 -1.29
C TYR A 24 2.24 13.60 -2.26
N GLN A 25 1.50 14.44 -2.98
CA GLN A 25 2.06 15.43 -3.90
C GLN A 25 2.85 16.52 -3.16
N ARG A 26 2.33 17.04 -2.03
CA ARG A 26 3.10 17.97 -1.16
C ARG A 26 4.39 17.34 -0.64
N LEU A 27 4.39 16.02 -0.43
CA LEU A 27 5.58 15.24 -0.09
C LEU A 27 6.46 14.88 -1.30
N GLY A 28 6.23 15.48 -2.48
CA GLY A 28 7.10 15.32 -3.65
C GLY A 28 7.02 13.96 -4.34
N TYR A 29 5.89 13.25 -4.16
CA TYR A 29 5.62 12.03 -4.92
C TYR A 29 4.83 12.32 -6.19
N THR A 30 5.21 11.66 -7.28
CA THR A 30 4.30 11.46 -8.42
C THR A 30 3.33 10.35 -8.05
N VAL A 31 2.02 10.61 -8.05
CA VAL A 31 1.01 9.66 -7.56
C VAL A 31 0.32 8.96 -8.73
N GLU A 32 0.37 7.62 -8.74
CA GLU A 32 -0.48 6.78 -9.57
C GLU A 32 -1.56 6.15 -8.70
N ARG A 33 -2.82 6.16 -9.17
CA ARG A 33 -3.94 5.53 -8.45
C ARG A 33 -4.47 4.34 -9.22
N GLN A 34 -4.66 3.23 -8.52
CA GLN A 34 -5.24 2.02 -9.10
C GLN A 34 -6.36 1.48 -8.21
N THR A 35 -7.45 1.06 -8.84
CA THR A 35 -8.67 0.63 -8.13
C THR A 35 -8.94 -0.86 -8.22
N SER A 36 -8.02 -1.63 -8.80
CA SER A 36 -8.15 -3.08 -8.86
C SER A 36 -6.79 -3.75 -8.90
N MET A 37 -6.69 -4.91 -8.24
CA MET A 37 -5.46 -5.69 -8.20
C MET A 37 -4.96 -6.09 -9.61
N ARG A 38 -5.87 -6.29 -10.57
CA ARG A 38 -5.50 -6.57 -11.97
C ARG A 38 -4.68 -5.44 -12.59
N LYS A 39 -5.10 -4.18 -12.41
CA LYS A 39 -4.37 -3.03 -12.94
C LYS A 39 -3.06 -2.80 -12.18
N VAL A 40 -3.06 -3.02 -10.86
CA VAL A 40 -1.85 -2.98 -10.01
C VAL A 40 -0.77 -3.93 -10.57
N LEU A 41 -1.12 -5.19 -10.82
CA LEU A 41 -0.16 -6.16 -11.36
C LEU A 41 0.31 -5.80 -12.77
N GLN A 42 -0.52 -5.18 -13.61
CA GLN A 42 -0.09 -4.69 -14.92
C GLN A 42 0.85 -3.48 -14.81
N PHE A 43 0.59 -2.59 -13.85
CA PHE A 43 1.39 -1.41 -13.59
C PHE A 43 2.79 -1.79 -13.07
N LEU A 44 2.87 -2.72 -12.11
CA LEU A 44 4.13 -3.19 -11.52
C LEU A 44 5.03 -3.95 -12.51
N LYS A 45 4.52 -4.38 -13.67
CA LYS A 45 5.36 -4.95 -14.75
C LYS A 45 6.21 -3.90 -15.46
N LYS A 46 5.79 -2.63 -15.43
CA LYS A 46 6.39 -1.54 -16.21
C LYS A 46 7.02 -0.47 -15.33
N ASN A 47 6.60 -0.40 -14.07
CA ASN A 47 6.99 0.65 -13.14
C ASN A 47 7.39 0.05 -11.80
N THR A 48 8.40 0.64 -11.18
CA THR A 48 8.85 0.30 -9.83
C THR A 48 8.59 1.49 -8.92
N PRO A 49 7.44 1.55 -8.22
CA PRO A 49 7.16 2.64 -7.29
C PRO A 49 8.10 2.58 -6.08
N ALA A 50 8.48 3.74 -5.54
CA ALA A 50 9.24 3.78 -4.29
C ALA A 50 8.36 3.41 -3.08
N VAL A 51 7.09 3.80 -3.14
CA VAL A 51 6.11 3.56 -2.08
C VAL A 51 4.82 3.01 -2.68
N ILE A 52 4.23 2.01 -2.02
CA ILE A 52 2.88 1.52 -2.31
C ILE A 52 2.03 1.72 -1.06
N VAL A 53 0.87 2.35 -1.20
CA VAL A 53 -0.14 2.47 -0.16
C VAL A 53 -1.36 1.66 -0.58
N ALA A 54 -1.80 0.72 0.25
CA ALA A 54 -2.90 -0.18 -0.09
C ALA A 54 -3.82 -0.46 1.10
N GLU A 55 -5.05 -0.84 0.82
CA GLU A 55 -5.99 -1.39 1.80
C GLU A 55 -5.76 -2.89 2.00
N PHE A 56 -5.82 -3.36 3.24
CA PHE A 56 -6.02 -4.76 3.56
C PHE A 56 -7.50 -5.02 3.69
N ASN A 57 -8.04 -5.65 2.66
CA ASN A 57 -9.42 -6.11 2.61
C ASN A 57 -9.42 -7.64 2.70
N TYR A 58 -9.72 -8.17 3.89
CA TYR A 58 -9.89 -9.61 4.07
C TYR A 58 -11.18 -10.09 3.40
N GLN A 59 -11.07 -11.10 2.52
CA GLN A 59 -12.22 -11.73 1.87
C GLN A 59 -12.26 -13.20 2.27
N SER A 60 -13.28 -13.61 3.04
CA SER A 60 -13.43 -14.99 3.52
C SER A 60 -13.65 -16.02 2.41
N ASP A 61 -14.11 -15.57 1.23
CA ASP A 61 -14.55 -16.45 0.14
C ASP A 61 -13.40 -16.92 -0.77
N PHE A 62 -12.20 -16.36 -0.60
CA PHE A 62 -11.00 -16.89 -1.25
C PHE A 62 -10.50 -18.14 -0.50
N ARG A 63 -10.93 -19.32 -0.99
CA ARG A 63 -10.61 -20.63 -0.39
C ARG A 63 -9.11 -20.88 -0.16
N ASP A 64 -8.24 -20.29 -1.00
CA ASP A 64 -6.79 -20.51 -0.96
C ASP A 64 -5.96 -19.25 -0.60
N ARG A 65 -6.59 -18.07 -0.49
CA ARG A 65 -5.86 -16.79 -0.32
C ARG A 65 -6.56 -15.90 0.70
N THR A 66 -5.80 -15.26 1.57
CA THR A 66 -6.39 -14.40 2.62
C THR A 66 -6.78 -13.02 2.09
N SER A 67 -6.21 -12.57 0.96
CA SER A 67 -6.48 -11.27 0.34
C SER A 67 -5.93 -11.19 -1.11
N SER A 68 -6.55 -10.35 -1.95
CA SER A 68 -6.01 -9.96 -3.27
C SER A 68 -4.58 -9.38 -3.15
N LEU A 69 -4.29 -8.73 -2.02
CA LEU A 69 -3.02 -8.09 -1.67
C LEU A 69 -1.84 -9.07 -1.68
N GLU A 70 -2.05 -10.35 -1.33
CA GLU A 70 -0.98 -11.37 -1.38
C GLU A 70 -0.37 -11.48 -2.79
N SER A 71 -1.14 -11.21 -3.85
CA SER A 71 -0.64 -11.27 -5.23
C SER A 71 0.37 -10.17 -5.50
N MET A 72 0.07 -8.97 -5.02
CA MET A 72 0.96 -7.83 -5.13
C MET A 72 2.20 -8.04 -4.28
N MET A 73 2.03 -8.48 -3.02
CA MET A 73 3.16 -8.74 -2.12
C MET A 73 4.14 -9.78 -2.70
N ALA A 74 3.64 -10.82 -3.37
CA ALA A 74 4.48 -11.81 -4.03
C ALA A 74 5.33 -11.25 -5.19
N VAL A 75 4.89 -10.18 -5.83
CA VAL A 75 5.67 -9.43 -6.83
C VAL A 75 6.66 -8.49 -6.13
N VAL A 76 6.17 -7.71 -5.16
CA VAL A 76 6.92 -6.64 -4.49
C VAL A 76 8.05 -7.18 -3.62
N GLN A 77 7.94 -8.38 -3.04
CA GLN A 77 9.03 -9.00 -2.26
C GLN A 77 10.34 -9.17 -3.05
N ARG A 78 10.27 -9.16 -4.39
CA ARG A 78 11.45 -9.23 -5.27
C ARG A 78 12.07 -7.85 -5.54
N LEU A 79 11.46 -6.78 -5.02
CA LEU A 79 11.83 -5.39 -5.22
C LEU A 79 12.17 -4.76 -3.84
N PRO A 80 13.42 -4.91 -3.35
CA PRO A 80 13.79 -4.59 -1.97
C PRO A 80 13.67 -3.10 -1.60
N ASP A 81 13.67 -2.22 -2.60
CA ASP A 81 13.58 -0.77 -2.39
C ASP A 81 12.13 -0.27 -2.28
N VAL A 82 11.15 -1.12 -2.57
CA VAL A 82 9.73 -0.75 -2.50
C VAL A 82 9.26 -0.81 -1.05
N ARG A 83 8.66 0.29 -0.56
CA ARG A 83 8.07 0.36 0.78
C ARG A 83 6.56 0.20 0.69
N VAL A 84 6.01 -0.83 1.34
CA VAL A 84 4.56 -1.09 1.34
C VAL A 84 3.95 -0.62 2.66
N ILE A 85 2.96 0.26 2.58
CA ILE A 85 2.14 0.74 3.68
C ILE A 85 0.74 0.17 3.51
N VAL A 86 0.19 -0.41 4.58
CA VAL A 86 -1.13 -1.05 4.57
C VAL A 86 -2.09 -0.36 5.52
N PHE A 87 -3.28 0.00 5.03
CA PHE A 87 -4.40 0.45 5.86
C PHE A 87 -5.29 -0.74 6.17
N TYR A 88 -5.71 -0.92 7.43
CA TYR A 88 -6.46 -2.11 7.82
C TYR A 88 -7.50 -1.80 8.89
N ASP A 89 -8.55 -2.62 8.96
CA ASP A 89 -9.49 -2.60 10.07
C ASP A 89 -8.89 -3.34 11.28
N LYS A 90 -9.07 -2.81 12.50
CA LYS A 90 -8.59 -3.45 13.73
C LYS A 90 -9.17 -4.85 13.91
N GLU A 91 -10.39 -5.09 13.45
CA GLU A 91 -11.02 -6.42 13.47
C GLU A 91 -10.27 -7.43 12.60
N GLN A 92 -9.55 -6.96 11.57
CA GLN A 92 -8.77 -7.76 10.65
C GLN A 92 -7.29 -7.91 11.07
N ALA A 93 -6.91 -7.44 12.27
CA ALA A 93 -5.53 -7.47 12.75
C ALA A 93 -4.93 -8.88 12.75
N HIS A 94 -5.73 -9.89 13.13
CA HIS A 94 -5.27 -11.29 13.17
C HIS A 94 -4.95 -11.82 11.77
N GLN A 95 -5.77 -11.47 10.79
CA GLN A 95 -5.61 -11.85 9.39
C GLN A 95 -4.41 -11.12 8.77
N LEU A 96 -4.23 -9.83 9.10
CA LEU A 96 -3.05 -9.07 8.69
C LEU A 96 -1.76 -9.67 9.25
N ALA A 97 -1.75 -10.14 10.50
CA ALA A 97 -0.57 -10.79 11.09
C ALA A 97 -0.14 -12.04 10.31
N ARG A 98 -1.09 -12.77 9.69
CA ARG A 98 -0.76 -13.91 8.81
C ARG A 98 -0.09 -13.48 7.52
N LEU A 99 -0.42 -12.30 6.99
CA LEU A 99 0.27 -11.70 5.84
C LEU A 99 1.69 -11.28 6.24
N GLU A 100 1.85 -10.61 7.38
CA GLU A 100 3.14 -10.15 7.90
C GLU A 100 4.12 -11.30 8.20
N ALA A 101 3.61 -12.47 8.58
CA ALA A 101 4.43 -13.66 8.75
C ALA A 101 5.11 -14.13 7.45
N ARG A 102 4.63 -13.69 6.28
CA ARG A 102 5.11 -14.10 4.95
C ARG A 102 5.75 -12.96 4.17
N PHE A 103 5.37 -11.72 4.46
CA PHE A 103 5.80 -10.54 3.71
C PHE A 103 6.13 -9.38 4.64
N LEU A 104 7.19 -8.63 4.31
CA LEU A 104 7.55 -7.43 5.04
C LEU A 104 6.67 -6.25 4.63
N LEU A 105 6.06 -5.60 5.63
CA LEU A 105 5.40 -4.31 5.48
C LEU A 105 6.31 -3.22 6.04
N ALA A 106 6.39 -2.10 5.34
CA ALA A 106 7.13 -0.93 5.83
C ALA A 106 6.37 -0.23 6.96
N ALA A 107 5.03 -0.22 6.89
CA ALA A 107 4.16 0.25 7.94
C ALA A 107 2.74 -0.31 7.81
N LYS A 108 1.98 -0.26 8.90
CA LYS A 108 0.53 -0.54 8.92
C LYS A 108 -0.20 0.53 9.73
N LEU A 109 -1.34 1.00 9.24
CA LEU A 109 -2.17 2.00 9.91
C LEU A 109 -3.59 1.46 10.08
N ALA A 110 -4.09 1.45 11.30
CA ALA A 110 -5.44 1.02 11.59
C ALA A 110 -6.44 2.14 11.28
N PHE A 111 -7.63 1.79 10.78
CA PHE A 111 -8.72 2.75 10.65
C PHE A 111 -9.21 3.26 12.04
N PRO A 112 -9.71 4.51 12.13
CA PRO A 112 -9.73 5.53 11.08
C PRO A 112 -8.33 6.11 10.79
N VAL A 113 -7.94 6.16 9.51
CA VAL A 113 -6.65 6.70 9.07
C VAL A 113 -6.77 8.20 8.86
N THR A 114 -5.86 8.98 9.43
CA THR A 114 -5.82 10.44 9.31
C THR A 114 -4.63 10.89 8.47
N GLU A 115 -4.72 12.11 7.91
CA GLU A 115 -3.63 12.70 7.11
C GLU A 115 -2.31 12.77 7.90
N ALA A 116 -2.38 13.17 9.18
CA ALA A 116 -1.21 13.25 10.05
C ALA A 116 -0.51 11.89 10.26
N MET A 117 -1.28 10.80 10.44
CA MET A 117 -0.72 9.45 10.58
C MET A 117 0.02 9.02 9.30
N VAL A 118 -0.56 9.32 8.14
CA VAL A 118 0.04 9.00 6.84
C VAL A 118 1.30 9.83 6.59
N GLU A 119 1.25 11.12 6.89
CA GLU A 119 2.39 12.03 6.75
C GLU A 119 3.56 11.59 7.63
N GLU A 120 3.32 11.35 8.92
CA GLU A 120 4.35 10.90 9.85
C GLU A 120 4.99 9.58 9.39
N THR A 121 4.17 8.66 8.90
CA THR A 121 4.63 7.37 8.36
C THR A 121 5.53 7.57 7.15
N LEU A 122 5.11 8.39 6.18
CA LEU A 122 5.89 8.64 4.97
C LEU A 122 7.19 9.39 5.26
N VAL A 123 7.18 10.33 6.20
CA VAL A 123 8.38 11.06 6.63
C VAL A 123 9.39 10.11 7.27
N LYS A 124 8.96 9.14 8.08
CA LYS A 124 9.84 8.13 8.69
C LYS A 124 10.45 7.14 7.68
N LEU A 125 9.84 6.99 6.50
CA LEU A 125 10.29 6.07 5.45
C LEU A 125 11.25 6.71 4.43
N ARG A 126 11.50 8.02 4.53
CA ARG A 126 12.44 8.75 3.67
C ARG A 126 13.89 8.49 4.05
#